data_AF-A0A9E3JYT1-F1
#
_entry.id   AF-A0A9E3JYT1-F1
#
_cell.length_a   1.000
_cell.length_b   1.000
_cell.length_c   1.000
_cell.angle_alpha   90.00
_cell.angle_beta   90.00
_cell.angle_gamma   90.00
#
_symmetry.space_group_name_H-M   'P 1'
#
loop_
_entity.id
_entity.type
_entity.pdbx_description
1 polymer ?
#
loop_
_entity_poly.entity_id
_entity_poly.type
_entity_poly.pdbx_seq_one_letter_code
_entity_poly.pdbx_strand_id
1 'polypeptide(L)' 'MVAAANPLAVEAGYEMLKQGGTAIDAAIATQLVLTLVEPQSSGIGGGAFLMYYDGKKVQAYDGRETAPSK' A
#
# COMPACT_ATOMS: atom_id res chain seq x y z
N MET A 1 -11.45 6.98 -4.16
CA MET A 1 -11.77 5.59 -4.54
C MET A 1 -10.63 4.71 -4.08
N VAL A 2 -10.93 3.53 -3.53
CA VAL A 2 -9.92 2.53 -3.14
C VAL A 2 -10.33 1.21 -3.79
N ALA A 3 -9.35 0.47 -4.33
CA ALA A 3 -9.53 -0.85 -4.90
C ALA A 3 -8.37 -1.74 -4.46
N ALA A 4 -8.68 -2.92 -3.95
CA ALA A 4 -7.72 -3.88 -3.45
C ALA A 4 -8.29 -5.30 -3.58
N ALA A 5 -7.44 -6.31 -3.46
CA ALA A 5 -7.83 -7.71 -3.63
C ALA A 5 -8.59 -8.32 -2.43
N ASN A 6 -8.72 -7.58 -1.33
CA ASN A 6 -9.54 -7.96 -0.18
C ASN A 6 -10.46 -6.80 0.27
N PRO A 7 -11.76 -7.03 0.54
CA PRO A 7 -12.70 -5.99 0.94
C PRO A 7 -12.34 -5.29 2.26
N LEU A 8 -11.74 -5.99 3.23
CA LEU A 8 -11.31 -5.38 4.49
C LEU A 8 -10.18 -4.37 4.28
N ALA A 9 -9.31 -4.62 3.30
CA ALA A 9 -8.25 -3.68 2.92
C ALA A 9 -8.79 -2.46 2.17
N VAL A 10 -9.85 -2.65 1.36
CA VAL A 10 -10.58 -1.54 0.73
C VAL A 10 -11.21 -0.65 1.81
N GLU A 11 -11.88 -1.24 2.78
CA GLU A 11 -12.52 -0.53 3.89
C GLU A 11 -11.48 0.29 4.68
N ALA A 12 -10.35 -0.30 5.05
CA ALA A 12 -9.30 0.39 5.78
C ALA A 12 -8.75 1.63 5.04
N GLY A 13 -8.45 1.50 3.74
CA GLY A 13 -8.02 2.64 2.94
C GLY A 13 -9.12 3.69 2.78
N TYR A 14 -10.37 3.26 2.62
CA TYR A 14 -11.52 4.16 2.49
C TYR A 14 -11.78 4.95 3.78
N GLU A 15 -11.63 4.34 4.95
CA GLU A 15 -11.74 5.04 6.23
C GLU A 15 -10.65 6.11 6.40
N MET A 16 -9.43 5.89 5.92
CA MET A 16 -8.40 6.94 5.90
C MET A 16 -8.81 8.14 5.04
N LEU A 17 -9.39 7.91 3.87
CA LEU A 17 -9.91 9.00 3.04
C LEU A 17 -11.06 9.75 3.73
N LYS A 18 -11.98 9.02 4.40
CA LYS A 18 -13.09 9.63 5.16
C LYS A 18 -12.61 10.49 6.32
N GLN A 19 -11.49 10.14 6.94
CA GLN A 19 -10.86 10.90 8.01
C GLN A 19 -10.06 12.12 7.50
N GLY A 20 -10.13 12.43 6.20
CA GLY A 20 -9.38 13.54 5.59
C GLY A 20 -7.93 13.20 5.26
N GLY A 21 -7.56 11.92 5.33
CA GLY A 21 -6.26 11.43 4.91
C GLY A 21 -6.05 11.56 3.40
N THR A 22 -4.79 11.54 3.02
CA THR A 22 -4.37 11.62 1.62
C THR A 22 -4.47 10.26 0.92
N ALA A 23 -4.26 10.26 -0.41
CA ALA A 23 -4.17 9.02 -1.17
C ALA A 23 -3.03 8.09 -0.69
N ILE A 24 -1.94 8.65 -0.15
CA ILE A 24 -0.84 7.84 0.38
C ILE A 24 -1.19 7.21 1.74
N ASP A 25 -1.91 7.92 2.60
CA ASP A 25 -2.40 7.37 3.88
C ASP A 25 -3.35 6.18 3.63
N ALA A 26 -4.26 6.34 2.67
CA ALA A 26 -5.16 5.27 2.25
C ALA A 26 -4.40 4.06 1.69
N ALA A 27 -3.40 4.27 0.83
CA ALA A 27 -2.59 3.19 0.27
C ALA A 27 -1.81 2.43 1.36
N ILE A 28 -1.23 3.14 2.34
CA ILE A 28 -0.52 2.53 3.48
C ILE A 28 -1.47 1.69 4.32
N ALA A 29 -2.64 2.21 4.69
CA ALA A 29 -3.63 1.47 5.46
C ALA A 29 -4.12 0.22 4.72
N THR A 30 -4.44 0.34 3.43
CA THR A 30 -4.80 -0.81 2.58
C THR A 30 -3.70 -1.87 2.58
N GLN A 31 -2.44 -1.47 2.36
CA GLN A 31 -1.33 -2.43 2.29
C GLN A 31 -1.07 -3.12 3.63
N LEU A 32 -1.10 -2.39 4.75
CA LEU A 32 -0.93 -2.98 6.08
C LEU A 32 -2.02 -4.01 6.38
N VAL A 33 -3.26 -3.75 6.01
CA VAL A 33 -4.34 -4.73 6.18
C VAL A 33 -4.14 -5.93 5.26
N LEU A 34 -3.71 -5.74 4.00
CA LEU A 34 -3.39 -6.86 3.09
C LEU A 34 -2.33 -7.81 3.67
N THR A 35 -1.37 -7.32 4.45
CA THR A 35 -0.38 -8.21 5.12
C THR A 35 -1.01 -9.21 6.07
N LEU A 36 -2.23 -8.95 6.56
CA LEU A 36 -2.98 -9.84 7.44
C LEU A 36 -4.03 -10.65 6.68
N VAL A 37 -4.79 -10.00 5.79
CA VAL A 37 -5.98 -10.60 5.16
C VAL A 37 -5.68 -11.24 3.80
N GLU A 38 -4.47 -11.07 3.28
CA GLU A 38 -3.96 -11.67 2.05
C GLU A 38 -2.50 -12.18 2.21
N PRO A 39 -2.22 -13.00 3.24
CA PRO A 39 -0.84 -13.35 3.61
C PRO A 39 -0.11 -14.19 2.55
N GLN A 40 -0.84 -14.83 1.64
CA GLN A 40 -0.25 -15.61 0.54
C GLN A 40 0.41 -14.75 -0.55
N SER A 41 0.11 -13.45 -0.60
CA SER A 41 0.60 -12.54 -1.65
C SER A 41 1.17 -11.23 -1.09
N SER A 42 0.76 -10.83 0.11
CA SER A 42 1.16 -9.58 0.75
C SER A 42 1.82 -9.85 2.10
N GLY A 43 2.93 -9.18 2.42
CA GLY A 43 3.61 -9.37 3.70
C GLY A 43 4.71 -8.34 3.97
N ILE A 44 4.97 -8.10 5.26
CA ILE A 44 5.99 -7.13 5.72
C ILE A 44 7.44 -7.55 5.43
N GLY A 45 7.67 -8.84 5.14
CA GLY A 45 8.99 -9.39 4.84
C GLY A 45 9.35 -9.41 3.35
N GLY A 46 8.46 -8.96 2.47
CA GLY A 46 8.73 -8.83 1.04
C GLY A 46 9.18 -7.43 0.66
N GLY A 47 9.02 -7.08 -0.61
CA GLY A 47 9.28 -5.77 -1.18
C GLY A 47 8.04 -5.15 -1.80
N ALA A 48 8.17 -3.89 -2.21
CA ALA A 48 7.09 -3.15 -2.86
C ALA A 48 7.62 -2.16 -3.91
N PHE A 49 6.73 -1.79 -4.82
CA PHE A 49 6.90 -0.64 -5.70
C PHE A 49 5.69 0.26 -5.54
N LEU A 50 5.90 1.58 -5.57
CA LEU A 50 4.82 2.55 -5.53
C LEU A 50 5.00 3.62 -6.61
N MET A 51 3.96 3.82 -7.41
CA MET A 51 3.82 4.98 -8.28
C MET A 51 2.88 5.97 -7.60
N TYR A 52 3.37 7.16 -7.28
CA TYR A 52 2.61 8.18 -6.57
C TYR A 52 2.53 9.47 -7.37
N TYR A 53 1.30 9.95 -7.59
CA TYR A 53 1.02 11.25 -8.20
C TYR A 53 0.54 12.23 -7.12
N ASP A 54 1.29 13.31 -6.92
CA ASP A 54 1.00 14.33 -5.89
C ASP A 54 0.05 15.45 -6.37
N GLY A 55 -0.53 15.30 -7.57
CA GLY A 55 -1.32 16.34 -8.23
C GLY A 55 -0.52 17.22 -9.18
N LYS A 56 0.82 17.07 -9.24
CA LYS A 56 1.69 17.82 -10.16
C LYS A 56 2.69 16.94 -10.90
N LYS A 57 3.29 15.98 -10.21
CA LYS A 57 4.31 15.08 -10.76
C LYS A 57 4.12 13.66 -10.28
N VAL A 58 4.61 12.72 -11.08
CA VAL A 58 4.65 11.30 -10.73
C VAL A 58 6.03 10.99 -10.13
N GLN A 59 6.03 10.22 -9.04
CA GLN A 59 7.22 9.72 -8.37
C GLN A 59 7.14 8.20 -8.29
N ALA A 60 8.27 7.53 -8.49
CA ALA A 60 8.41 6.09 -8.32
C ALA A 60 9.23 5.81 -7.07
N TYR A 61 8.76 4.89 -6.23
CA TYR A 61 9.48 4.37 -5.09
C TYR A 61 9.79 2.90 -5.33
N ASP A 62 11.06 2.55 -5.21
CA ASP A 62 11.56 1.19 -5.28
C ASP A 62 11.95 0.71 -3.88
N GLY A 63 11.16 -0.23 -3.35
CA GLY A 63 11.40 -0.94 -2.11
C GLY A 63 11.57 -2.43 -2.36
N ARG A 64 12.15 -2.82 -3.51
CA ARG A 64 12.40 -4.23 -3.84
C ARG A 64 13.39 -4.84 -2.86
N GLU A 65 13.19 -6.13 -2.59
CA GLU A 65 14.12 -6.93 -1.81
C GLU A 65 15.51 -6.96 -2.45
N THR A 66 16.53 -7.12 -1.63
CA THR A 66 17.92 -7.27 -2.08
C THR A 66 18.48 -8.60 -1.61
N ALA A 67 19.41 -9.15 -2.38
CA ALA A 67 20.16 -10.31 -1.94
C ALA A 67 20.99 -9.93 -0.68
N PRO A 68 21.06 -10.79 0.34
CA PRO A 68 21.91 -10.57 1.49
C PRO A 68 23.37 -10.34 1.09
N SER A 69 24.10 -9.54 1.85
CA SER A 69 25.56 -9.51 1.75
C SER A 69 26.12 -10.88 2.14
N LYS A 70 27.22 -11.29 1.49
CA LYS A 70 27.91 -12.55 1.78
C LYS A 70 28.25 -12.72 3.26
#